data_AF-A0A915YGB2-F1
#
_entry.id   AF-A0A915YGB2-F1
#
_cell.length_a   1.000
_cell.length_b   1.000
_cell.length_c   1.000
_cell.angle_alpha   90.00
_cell.angle_beta   90.00
_cell.angle_gamma   90.00
#
_symmetry.space_group_name_H-M   'P 1'
#
loop_
_entity.id
_entity.type
_entity.pdbx_description
1 polymer ?
#
loop_
_entity_poly.entity_id
_entity_poly.type
_entity_poly.pdbx_seq_one_letter_code
_entity_poly.pdbx_strand_id
1 'polypeptide(L)'
;MHLLFFLLFPFLLSAQITTDETEAIQLAKEGEKPILLVFSGSDWCQPCIRFDKNILQNDDFKTYIQEKLVVLKCDFPQRLPLTAKTIQQNERLAEQFNPNGEFPSLVLLNTEFKKITKLGYTGQSVDQFKKEIEAVLPAKTTYKEYRKKVPLMGSFFEFILVAPTQRETETWQLINDCIAEGKRIEQLISEWIPSSDISRINQSAGQDAVTVQAEVYQLLQRSLMLSELTQGAFDITFLAYYEYWKFDKTQVFPFDSAKIQDLAQYVDYRQVLLLPDNRVQLPSNTKIGLGGIGQGYAVDQIKQLLLKKGIENFVINSSGDIYAQGNRLDGSAWRVGIASPSNKDEIVQWLPVENFAVVTSGTSEKNFEYQNTIYSHIINPKTGFPVEGIQSATVISEFTEVADALATSILVLGTEIGLDLINQMPKTHCVIIDRNQNIHYSNDLEIKN
;
A
#
# COMPACT_ATOMS: atom_id res chain seq x y z
N MET A 1 -37.68 -12.69 -10.32
CA MET A 1 -37.49 -14.15 -10.53
C MET A 1 -36.13 -14.34 -11.16
N HIS A 2 -35.10 -14.67 -10.37
CA HIS A 2 -33.84 -15.36 -10.69
C HIS A 2 -32.94 -15.16 -9.45
N LEU A 3 -33.20 -15.95 -8.40
CA LEU A 3 -32.30 -16.11 -7.27
C LEU A 3 -31.10 -16.92 -7.77
N LEU A 4 -29.92 -16.30 -7.84
CA LEU A 4 -28.66 -17.06 -7.89
C LEU A 4 -28.35 -17.54 -6.47
N PHE A 5 -28.68 -18.80 -6.21
CA PHE A 5 -28.19 -19.53 -5.05
C PHE A 5 -26.68 -19.75 -5.22
N PHE A 6 -25.86 -18.96 -4.52
CA PHE A 6 -24.48 -19.35 -4.26
C PHE A 6 -24.53 -20.54 -3.29
N LEU A 7 -24.50 -21.74 -3.85
CA LEU A 7 -24.16 -22.96 -3.13
C LEU A 7 -22.71 -22.82 -2.65
N LEU A 8 -22.53 -22.26 -1.45
CA LEU A 8 -21.37 -22.54 -0.61
C LEU A 8 -21.36 -24.05 -0.38
N PHE A 9 -20.67 -24.79 -1.24
CA PHE A 9 -20.24 -26.14 -0.91
C PHE A 9 -19.37 -25.99 0.35
N PRO A 10 -19.76 -26.54 1.51
CA PRO A 10 -18.77 -26.75 2.54
C PRO A 10 -17.79 -27.74 1.92
N PHE A 11 -16.57 -27.30 1.62
CA PHE A 11 -15.46 -28.23 1.48
C PHE A 11 -15.38 -28.96 2.81
N LEU A 12 -16.05 -30.11 2.89
CA LEU A 12 -15.77 -31.13 3.88
C LEU A 12 -14.31 -31.49 3.62
N LEU A 13 -13.39 -30.87 4.37
CA LEU A 13 -11.98 -31.25 4.48
C LEU A 13 -11.91 -32.66 5.11
N SER A 14 -12.44 -33.65 4.42
CA SER A 14 -12.40 -35.05 4.83
C SER A 14 -11.17 -35.69 4.21
N ALA A 15 -10.16 -35.86 5.08
CA ALA A 15 -8.93 -36.66 5.01
C ALA A 15 -7.64 -35.82 4.98
N GLN A 16 -7.18 -35.39 6.17
CA GLN A 16 -5.82 -34.84 6.35
C GLN A 16 -4.74 -35.92 6.54
N ILE A 17 -5.13 -37.19 6.40
CA ILE A 17 -4.24 -38.32 6.19
C ILE A 17 -4.50 -38.82 4.77
N THR A 18 -3.52 -38.69 3.89
CA THR A 18 -3.57 -39.18 2.52
C THR A 18 -2.45 -40.18 2.25
N THR A 19 -2.61 -40.96 1.18
CA THR A 19 -1.58 -41.85 0.63
C THR A 19 -1.06 -41.35 -0.72
N ASP A 20 -1.63 -40.26 -1.27
CA ASP A 20 -1.18 -39.62 -2.51
C ASP A 20 -0.29 -38.41 -2.18
N GLU A 21 0.92 -38.41 -2.72
CA GLU A 21 1.90 -37.35 -2.49
C GLU A 21 1.45 -36.01 -3.06
N THR A 22 0.81 -36.01 -4.23
CA THR A 22 0.39 -34.76 -4.89
C THR A 22 -0.69 -34.08 -4.07
N GLU A 23 -1.64 -34.86 -3.55
CA GLU A 23 -2.66 -34.38 -2.62
C GLU A 23 -2.02 -33.86 -1.32
N ALA A 24 -1.04 -34.57 -0.74
CA ALA A 24 -0.36 -34.12 0.47
C ALA A 24 0.35 -32.76 0.27
N ILE A 25 1.04 -32.58 -0.85
CA ILE A 25 1.71 -31.32 -1.20
C ILE A 25 0.70 -30.20 -1.39
N GLN A 26 -0.42 -30.48 -2.06
CA GLN A 26 -1.47 -29.49 -2.27
C GLN A 26 -2.09 -29.04 -0.95
N LEU A 27 -2.53 -29.98 -0.10
CA LEU A 27 -3.11 -29.68 1.21
C LEU A 27 -2.13 -28.93 2.11
N ALA A 28 -0.83 -29.27 2.04
CA ALA A 28 0.21 -28.61 2.82
C ALA A 28 0.38 -27.15 2.40
N LYS A 29 0.35 -26.85 1.10
CA LYS A 29 0.46 -25.49 0.57
C LYS A 29 -0.80 -24.67 0.88
N GLU A 30 -1.98 -25.22 0.67
CA GLU A 30 -3.26 -24.55 0.93
C GLU A 30 -3.46 -24.25 2.42
N GLY A 31 -3.03 -25.16 3.29
CA GLY A 31 -3.15 -25.00 4.75
C GLY A 31 -1.96 -24.31 5.42
N GLU A 32 -0.89 -24.01 4.69
CA GLU A 32 0.43 -23.64 5.25
C GLU A 32 0.91 -24.61 6.35
N LYS A 33 0.70 -25.91 6.14
CA LYS A 33 0.97 -26.97 7.12
C LYS A 33 2.20 -27.79 6.74
N PRO A 34 3.06 -28.17 7.70
CA PRO A 34 4.09 -29.18 7.50
C PRO A 34 3.47 -30.55 7.16
N ILE A 35 4.27 -31.41 6.52
CA ILE A 35 3.88 -32.78 6.19
C ILE A 35 4.61 -33.76 7.12
N LEU A 36 3.87 -34.62 7.81
CA LEU A 36 4.40 -35.80 8.48
C LEU A 36 4.34 -36.98 7.51
N LEU A 37 5.48 -37.30 6.91
CA LEU A 37 5.66 -38.47 6.06
C LEU A 37 5.92 -39.71 6.94
N VAL A 38 5.02 -40.68 6.87
CA VAL A 38 5.03 -41.89 7.70
C VAL A 38 5.35 -43.10 6.83
N PHE A 39 6.55 -43.65 6.98
CA PHE A 39 6.90 -44.96 6.41
C PHE A 39 6.42 -46.06 7.36
N SER A 40 5.54 -46.93 6.88
CA SER A 40 4.86 -47.96 7.69
C SER A 40 4.90 -49.33 7.01
N GLY A 41 4.90 -50.39 7.81
CA GLY A 41 4.61 -51.75 7.38
C GLY A 41 3.35 -52.26 8.09
N SER A 42 2.16 -51.98 7.55
CA SER A 42 0.88 -52.11 8.26
C SER A 42 0.52 -53.52 8.75
N ASP A 43 1.10 -54.58 8.20
CA ASP A 43 0.74 -55.97 8.52
C ASP A 43 1.89 -56.83 9.07
N TRP A 44 3.12 -56.33 9.10
CA TRP A 44 4.29 -57.06 9.60
C TRP A 44 5.12 -56.29 10.63
N CYS A 45 5.04 -54.96 10.67
CA CYS A 45 5.81 -54.11 11.60
C CYS A 45 4.99 -53.79 12.86
N GLN A 46 5.26 -54.48 13.96
CA GLN A 46 4.55 -54.26 15.24
C GLN A 46 4.66 -52.82 15.79
N PRO A 47 5.84 -52.15 15.77
CA PRO A 47 5.91 -50.74 16.16
C PRO A 47 5.08 -49.81 15.25
N CYS A 48 4.96 -50.11 13.95
CA CYS A 48 4.13 -49.35 13.01
C CYS A 48 2.65 -49.50 13.33
N ILE A 49 2.19 -50.72 13.59
CA ILE A 49 0.81 -51.01 13.99
C ILE A 49 0.46 -50.29 15.30
N ARG A 50 1.39 -50.24 16.25
CA ARG A 50 1.21 -49.50 17.51
C ARG A 50 1.15 -47.98 17.28
N PHE A 51 2.01 -47.43 16.43
CA PHE A 51 1.98 -46.00 16.09
C PHE A 51 0.66 -45.62 15.44
N ASP A 52 0.21 -46.39 14.45
CA ASP A 52 -1.06 -46.16 13.77
C ASP A 52 -2.23 -46.18 14.76
N LYS A 53 -2.31 -47.22 15.59
CA LYS A 53 -3.38 -47.38 16.59
C LYS A 53 -3.36 -46.31 17.68
N ASN A 54 -2.19 -46.02 18.25
CA ASN A 54 -2.09 -45.19 19.46
C ASN A 54 -1.95 -43.70 19.15
N ILE A 55 -1.45 -43.34 17.97
CA ILE A 55 -1.22 -41.95 17.54
C ILE A 55 -2.17 -41.58 16.40
N LEU A 56 -2.04 -42.18 15.22
CA LEU A 56 -2.79 -41.73 14.03
C LEU A 56 -4.31 -41.93 14.15
N GLN A 57 -4.75 -43.00 14.81
CA GLN A 57 -6.16 -43.29 15.03
C GLN A 57 -6.75 -42.61 16.28
N ASN A 58 -5.94 -41.98 17.12
CA ASN A 58 -6.42 -41.26 18.30
C ASN A 58 -7.11 -39.95 17.91
N ASP A 59 -8.27 -39.66 18.50
CA ASP A 59 -9.10 -38.51 18.10
C ASP A 59 -8.46 -37.16 18.44
N ASP A 60 -7.74 -37.05 19.56
CA ASP A 60 -7.00 -35.82 19.91
C ASP A 60 -5.88 -35.54 18.91
N PHE A 61 -5.26 -36.59 18.35
CA PHE A 61 -4.24 -36.42 17.32
C PHE A 61 -4.87 -36.14 15.96
N LYS A 62 -6.04 -36.70 15.62
CA LYS A 62 -6.76 -36.34 14.39
C LYS A 62 -7.16 -34.87 14.37
N THR A 63 -7.64 -34.32 15.49
CA THR A 63 -7.92 -32.88 15.62
C THR A 63 -6.65 -32.05 15.44
N TYR A 64 -5.53 -32.50 16.01
CA TYR A 64 -4.25 -31.83 15.86
C TYR A 64 -3.73 -31.87 14.42
N ILE A 65 -3.83 -33.00 13.71
CA ILE A 65 -3.58 -33.07 12.27
C ILE A 65 -4.47 -32.04 11.59
N GLN A 66 -5.77 -32.04 11.90
CA GLN A 66 -6.75 -31.15 11.31
C GLN A 66 -6.38 -29.66 11.36
N GLU A 67 -5.71 -29.25 12.44
CA GLU A 67 -5.32 -27.87 12.68
C GLU A 67 -3.89 -27.55 12.23
N LYS A 68 -2.97 -28.52 12.30
CA LYS A 68 -1.52 -28.23 12.30
C LYS A 68 -0.68 -29.02 11.31
N LEU A 69 -1.14 -30.14 10.76
CA LEU A 69 -0.32 -31.01 9.90
C LEU A 69 -1.09 -31.61 8.74
N VAL A 70 -0.34 -32.01 7.71
CA VAL A 70 -0.81 -33.00 6.73
C VAL A 70 -0.04 -34.30 6.97
N VAL A 71 -0.69 -35.45 6.93
CA VAL A 71 -0.02 -36.75 7.06
C VAL A 71 -0.01 -37.44 5.70
N LEU A 72 1.18 -37.78 5.22
CA LEU A 72 1.38 -38.62 4.04
C LEU A 72 1.80 -40.01 4.50
N LYS A 73 0.92 -41.00 4.36
CA LYS A 73 1.19 -42.38 4.77
C LYS A 73 1.75 -43.18 3.59
N CYS A 74 2.99 -43.61 3.74
CA CYS A 74 3.76 -44.39 2.79
C CYS A 74 3.90 -45.83 3.31
N ASP A 75 2.96 -46.70 2.94
CA ASP A 75 2.85 -48.05 3.49
C ASP A 75 3.51 -49.12 2.60
N PHE A 76 4.10 -50.14 3.24
CA PHE A 76 4.81 -51.27 2.62
C PHE A 76 4.27 -52.60 3.18
N PRO A 77 3.01 -52.96 2.88
CA PRO A 77 2.40 -54.19 3.35
C PRO A 77 3.02 -55.43 2.67
N GLN A 78 2.97 -56.59 3.35
CA GLN A 78 3.41 -57.88 2.78
C GLN A 78 2.25 -58.70 2.20
N ARG A 79 1.02 -58.48 2.68
CA ARG A 79 -0.17 -59.26 2.34
C ARG A 79 -1.22 -58.44 1.61
N LEU A 80 -1.31 -57.15 1.92
CA LEU A 80 -2.29 -56.26 1.31
C LEU A 80 -1.77 -55.73 -0.04
N PRO A 81 -2.53 -55.86 -1.14
CA PRO A 81 -2.09 -55.37 -2.44
C PRO A 81 -2.15 -53.84 -2.51
N LEU A 82 -1.11 -53.23 -3.09
CA LEU A 82 -1.08 -51.81 -3.46
C LEU A 82 -1.13 -51.67 -4.98
N THR A 83 -1.58 -50.50 -5.46
CA THR A 83 -1.53 -50.19 -6.90
C THR A 83 -0.08 -49.96 -7.34
N ALA A 84 0.23 -50.21 -8.61
CA ALA A 84 1.56 -49.96 -9.17
C ALA A 84 1.99 -48.49 -9.00
N LYS A 85 1.06 -47.53 -9.14
CA LYS A 85 1.30 -46.10 -8.89
C LYS A 85 1.76 -45.86 -7.45
N THR A 86 1.06 -46.44 -6.48
CA THR A 86 1.38 -46.30 -5.05
C THR A 86 2.72 -46.95 -4.72
N ILE A 87 3.02 -48.13 -5.27
CA ILE A 87 4.30 -48.82 -5.07
C ILE A 87 5.45 -47.93 -5.56
N GLN A 88 5.37 -47.45 -6.81
CA GLN A 88 6.40 -46.61 -7.40
C GLN A 88 6.61 -45.31 -6.62
N GLN A 89 5.54 -44.66 -6.17
CA GLN A 89 5.62 -43.47 -5.31
C GLN A 89 6.33 -43.80 -3.99
N ASN A 90 5.91 -44.88 -3.34
CA ASN A 90 6.42 -45.24 -2.02
C ASN A 90 7.91 -45.61 -2.07
N GLU A 91 8.33 -46.37 -3.07
CA GLU A 91 9.75 -46.71 -3.31
C GLU A 91 10.59 -45.45 -3.54
N ARG A 92 10.14 -44.53 -4.41
CA ARG A 92 10.83 -43.26 -4.66
C ARG A 92 10.95 -42.40 -3.40
N LEU A 93 9.88 -42.29 -2.60
CA LEU A 93 9.92 -41.56 -1.34
C LEU A 93 10.85 -42.24 -0.32
N ALA A 94 10.90 -43.57 -0.29
CA ALA A 94 11.78 -44.30 0.61
C ALA A 94 13.26 -44.11 0.23
N GLU A 95 13.60 -44.16 -1.06
CA GLU A 95 14.96 -43.83 -1.52
C GLU A 95 15.40 -42.44 -1.06
N GLN A 96 14.49 -41.47 -1.12
CA GLN A 96 14.79 -40.07 -0.78
C GLN A 96 14.85 -39.82 0.74
N PHE A 97 13.90 -40.35 1.52
CA PHE A 97 13.70 -39.95 2.92
C PHE A 97 13.91 -41.09 3.94
N ASN A 98 13.95 -42.35 3.49
CA ASN A 98 14.17 -43.53 4.34
C ASN A 98 15.15 -44.55 3.70
N PRO A 99 16.39 -44.13 3.32
CA PRO A 99 17.32 -44.99 2.59
C PRO A 99 17.78 -46.24 3.36
N ASN A 100 17.61 -46.25 4.69
CA ASN A 100 17.96 -47.38 5.55
C ASN A 100 16.82 -48.40 5.72
N GLY A 101 15.61 -48.13 5.19
CA GLY A 101 14.46 -49.03 5.32
C GLY A 101 13.97 -49.20 6.77
N GLU A 102 13.98 -48.13 7.57
CA GLU A 102 13.51 -48.16 8.96
C GLU A 102 11.98 -48.14 9.03
N PHE A 103 11.37 -48.91 9.94
CA PHE A 103 9.92 -48.97 10.11
C PHE A 103 9.51 -49.01 11.61
N PRO A 104 8.69 -48.05 12.10
CA PRO A 104 8.23 -46.85 11.40
C PRO A 104 9.40 -45.87 11.20
N SER A 105 9.41 -45.16 10.08
CA SER A 105 10.24 -43.95 9.91
C SER A 105 9.32 -42.75 9.76
N LEU A 106 9.50 -41.75 10.62
CA LEU A 106 8.67 -40.56 10.66
C LEU A 106 9.52 -39.37 10.24
N VAL A 107 9.16 -38.73 9.14
CA VAL A 107 9.92 -37.61 8.56
C VAL A 107 9.01 -36.39 8.51
N LEU A 108 9.46 -35.30 9.13
CA LEU A 108 8.74 -34.03 9.07
C LEU A 108 9.31 -33.19 7.92
N LEU A 109 8.43 -32.73 7.03
CA LEU A 109 8.75 -31.93 5.85
C LEU A 109 8.08 -30.54 5.96
N ASN A 110 8.69 -29.51 5.36
CA ASN A 110 8.07 -28.19 5.21
C ASN A 110 7.09 -28.17 4.02
N THR A 111 6.43 -27.03 3.78
CA THR A 111 5.47 -26.83 2.68
C THR A 111 6.11 -26.89 1.28
N GLU A 112 7.44 -26.82 1.19
CA GLU A 112 8.22 -27.02 -0.04
C GLU A 112 8.68 -28.49 -0.22
N PHE A 113 8.17 -29.41 0.60
CA PHE A 113 8.53 -30.83 0.61
C PHE A 113 10.01 -31.11 0.93
N LYS A 114 10.68 -30.20 1.65
CA LYS A 114 12.04 -30.37 2.14
C LYS A 114 12.04 -30.88 3.57
N LYS A 115 12.96 -31.80 3.88
CA LYS A 115 13.10 -32.38 5.22
C LYS A 115 13.46 -31.33 6.26
N ILE A 116 12.62 -31.22 7.30
CA ILE A 116 12.91 -30.50 8.55
C ILE A 116 13.72 -31.42 9.45
N THR A 117 13.16 -32.57 9.84
CA THR A 117 13.84 -33.55 10.72
C THR A 117 13.22 -34.95 10.63
N LYS A 118 13.86 -35.95 11.26
CA LYS A 118 13.25 -37.27 11.56
C LYS A 118 12.73 -37.26 13.00
N LEU A 119 11.56 -37.85 13.22
CA LEU A 119 10.96 -38.06 14.54
C LEU A 119 11.08 -39.53 14.93
N GLY A 120 11.29 -39.80 16.23
CA GLY A 120 11.30 -41.15 16.76
C GLY A 120 9.94 -41.54 17.32
N TYR A 121 9.61 -42.84 17.31
CA TYR A 121 8.49 -43.38 18.08
C TYR A 121 8.96 -44.54 18.94
N THR A 122 8.99 -44.31 20.25
CA THR A 122 9.38 -45.29 21.27
C THR A 122 8.21 -45.68 22.18
N GLY A 123 6.97 -45.33 21.78
CA GLY A 123 5.77 -45.60 22.56
C GLY A 123 5.30 -44.42 23.44
N GLN A 124 5.77 -43.20 23.17
CA GLN A 124 5.32 -41.99 23.85
C GLN A 124 3.81 -41.71 23.63
N SER A 125 3.20 -40.94 24.54
CA SER A 125 1.77 -40.56 24.44
C SER A 125 1.51 -39.55 23.32
N VAL A 126 0.24 -39.35 22.97
CA VAL A 126 -0.17 -38.35 21.98
C VAL A 126 0.32 -36.95 22.36
N ASP A 127 0.18 -36.54 23.63
CA ASP A 127 0.65 -35.22 24.09
C ASP A 127 2.16 -35.06 24.03
N GLN A 128 2.91 -36.12 24.36
CA GLN A 128 4.37 -36.11 24.23
C GLN A 128 4.79 -35.99 22.77
N PHE A 129 4.15 -36.75 21.88
CA PHE A 129 4.45 -36.71 20.45
C PHE A 129 4.09 -35.35 19.82
N LYS A 130 2.96 -34.74 20.20
CA LYS A 130 2.60 -33.36 19.79
C LYS A 130 3.68 -32.36 20.21
N LYS A 131 4.15 -32.42 21.46
CA LYS A 131 5.22 -31.54 21.95
C LYS A 131 6.54 -31.74 21.20
N GLU A 132 6.88 -32.98 20.86
CA GLU A 132 8.08 -33.28 20.05
C GLU A 132 7.98 -32.69 18.65
N ILE A 133 6.79 -32.76 18.00
CA ILE A 133 6.55 -32.10 16.72
C ILE A 133 6.66 -30.58 16.88
N GLU A 134 5.95 -29.99 17.84
CA GLU A 134 5.94 -28.53 18.06
C GLU A 134 7.32 -27.96 18.37
N ALA A 135 8.17 -28.72 19.07
CA ALA A 135 9.54 -28.30 19.40
C ALA A 135 10.46 -28.18 18.17
N VAL A 136 10.12 -28.85 17.06
CA VAL A 136 10.92 -28.84 15.82
C VAL A 136 10.24 -28.10 14.67
N LEU A 137 8.99 -27.68 14.84
CA LEU A 137 8.32 -26.84 13.85
C LEU A 137 8.89 -25.43 13.89
N PRO A 138 9.17 -24.81 12.73
CA PRO A 138 9.49 -23.40 12.70
C PRO A 138 8.32 -22.63 13.33
N ALA A 139 8.61 -21.72 14.25
CA ALA A 139 7.59 -20.86 14.85
C ALA A 139 6.79 -20.19 13.73
N LYS A 140 5.46 -20.25 13.80
CA LYS A 140 4.60 -19.56 12.82
C LYS A 140 5.02 -18.09 12.80
N THR A 141 5.38 -17.58 11.62
CA THR A 141 5.67 -16.16 11.45
C THR A 141 4.41 -15.38 11.82
N THR A 142 4.46 -14.66 12.94
CA THR A 142 3.39 -13.78 13.35
C THR A 142 3.67 -12.39 12.80
N TYR A 143 2.63 -11.70 12.37
CA TYR A 143 2.72 -10.34 11.87
C TYR A 143 2.16 -9.37 12.91
N LYS A 144 2.67 -8.15 12.90
CA LYS A 144 2.24 -7.04 13.77
C LYS A 144 2.18 -5.75 12.96
N GLU A 145 1.27 -4.86 13.33
CA GLU A 145 1.26 -3.48 12.84
C GLU A 145 2.24 -2.62 13.64
N TYR A 146 3.11 -1.91 12.93
CA TYR A 146 4.06 -0.93 13.44
C TYR A 146 3.63 0.45 12.99
N ARG A 147 3.24 1.31 13.93
CA ARG A 147 2.65 2.62 13.66
C ARG A 147 3.49 3.75 14.25
N LYS A 148 3.75 4.79 13.47
CA LYS A 148 4.41 6.01 13.95
C LYS A 148 3.89 7.25 13.23
N LYS A 149 3.47 8.26 14.01
CA LYS A 149 3.13 9.60 13.51
C LYS A 149 4.21 10.59 13.89
N VAL A 150 4.67 11.41 12.94
CA VAL A 150 5.74 12.41 13.14
C VAL A 150 5.49 13.70 12.36
N PRO A 151 5.96 14.87 12.85
CA PRO A 151 6.00 16.08 12.04
C PRO A 151 7.06 15.94 10.94
N LEU A 152 6.70 16.26 9.69
CA LEU A 152 7.54 16.12 8.50
C LEU A 152 6.97 16.98 7.35
N MET A 153 7.84 17.67 6.59
CA MET A 153 7.44 18.49 5.43
C MET A 153 6.34 19.51 5.73
N GLY A 154 6.51 20.26 6.83
CA GLY A 154 5.52 21.27 7.26
C GLY A 154 4.17 20.70 7.72
N SER A 155 4.05 19.39 7.88
CA SER A 155 2.81 18.66 8.13
C SER A 155 3.04 17.47 9.08
N PHE A 156 2.13 16.49 9.11
CA PHE A 156 2.29 15.23 9.84
C PHE A 156 2.23 14.02 8.90
N PHE A 157 3.21 13.13 9.03
CA PHE A 157 3.23 11.84 8.36
C PHE A 157 2.90 10.75 9.36
N GLU A 158 2.03 9.82 8.99
CA GLU A 158 1.80 8.56 9.70
C GLU A 158 2.21 7.37 8.83
N PHE A 159 3.08 6.54 9.38
CA PHE A 159 3.54 5.30 8.78
C PHE A 159 2.91 4.13 9.52
N ILE A 160 2.31 3.20 8.78
CA ILE A 160 1.74 1.95 9.30
C ILE A 160 2.34 0.83 8.47
N LEU A 161 3.17 -0.04 9.06
CA LEU A 161 3.79 -1.18 8.37
C LEU A 161 3.26 -2.47 8.99
N VAL A 162 2.89 -3.44 8.17
CA VAL A 162 2.59 -4.82 8.63
C VAL A 162 3.82 -5.67 8.33
N ALA A 163 4.48 -6.17 9.37
CA ALA A 163 5.71 -6.93 9.23
C ALA A 163 5.81 -8.10 10.22
N PRO A 164 6.64 -9.12 9.92
CA PRO A 164 6.94 -10.20 10.85
C PRO A 164 7.48 -9.69 12.19
N THR A 165 7.01 -10.24 13.31
CA THR A 165 7.48 -9.87 14.65
C THR A 165 8.97 -10.12 14.84
N GLN A 166 9.54 -11.10 14.13
CA GLN A 166 10.98 -11.40 14.11
C GLN A 166 11.81 -10.27 13.48
N ARG A 167 11.20 -9.39 12.68
CA ARG A 167 11.83 -8.21 12.06
C ARG A 167 11.48 -6.91 12.80
N GLU A 168 11.07 -6.96 14.07
CA GLU A 168 10.65 -5.75 14.82
C GLU A 168 11.69 -4.62 14.79
N THR A 169 12.94 -4.91 15.17
CA THR A 169 14.00 -3.89 15.19
C THR A 169 14.26 -3.31 13.80
N GLU A 170 14.26 -4.16 12.77
CA GLU A 170 14.45 -3.72 11.39
C GLU A 170 13.27 -2.88 10.89
N THR A 171 12.03 -3.26 11.24
CA THR A 171 10.82 -2.51 10.87
C THR A 171 10.82 -1.11 11.48
N TRP A 172 11.24 -0.97 12.74
CA TRP A 172 11.40 0.35 13.36
C TRP A 172 12.51 1.17 12.71
N GLN A 173 13.60 0.53 12.28
CA GLN A 173 14.65 1.21 11.51
C GLN A 173 14.13 1.66 10.15
N LEU A 174 13.35 0.83 9.44
CA LEU A 174 12.74 1.19 8.16
C LEU A 174 11.80 2.40 8.29
N ILE A 175 11.02 2.50 9.37
CA ILE A 175 10.23 3.69 9.64
C ILE A 175 11.13 4.93 9.82
N ASN A 176 12.27 4.81 10.49
CA ASN A 176 13.22 5.92 10.61
C ASN A 176 13.84 6.28 9.24
N ASP A 177 14.11 5.29 8.38
CA ASP A 177 14.58 5.52 7.01
C ASP A 177 13.53 6.25 6.18
N CYS A 178 12.23 5.93 6.32
CA CYS A 178 11.13 6.67 5.68
C CYS A 178 11.09 8.15 6.12
N ILE A 179 11.30 8.40 7.41
CA ILE A 179 11.36 9.77 7.94
C ILE A 179 12.58 10.52 7.40
N ALA A 180 13.73 9.85 7.33
CA ALA A 180 14.95 10.42 6.76
C ALA A 180 14.74 10.76 5.27
N GLU A 181 14.02 9.92 4.53
CA GLU A 181 13.72 10.13 3.12
C GLU A 181 12.81 11.35 2.91
N GLY A 182 11.74 11.50 3.68
CA GLY A 182 10.91 12.70 3.60
C GLY A 182 11.69 13.98 3.94
N LYS A 183 12.63 13.93 4.90
CA LYS A 183 13.51 15.06 5.22
C LYS A 183 14.48 15.38 4.08
N ARG A 184 15.04 14.35 3.43
CA ARG A 184 15.92 14.51 2.27
C ARG A 184 15.15 15.21 1.15
N ILE A 185 13.92 14.78 0.86
CA ILE A 185 13.07 15.37 -0.17
C ILE A 185 12.72 16.82 0.19
N GLU A 186 12.34 17.11 1.44
CA GLU A 186 12.11 18.48 1.92
C GLU A 186 13.29 19.40 1.63
N GLN A 187 14.51 18.94 1.91
CA GLN A 187 15.74 19.70 1.65
C GLN A 187 15.99 19.96 0.15
N LEU A 188 15.44 19.14 -0.74
CA LEU A 188 15.55 19.33 -2.18
C LEU A 188 14.50 20.28 -2.74
N ILE A 189 13.24 20.14 -2.28
CA ILE A 189 12.09 20.74 -2.97
C ILE A 189 11.43 21.90 -2.24
N SER A 190 11.78 22.17 -0.98
CA SER A 190 11.13 23.21 -0.19
C SER A 190 11.44 24.60 -0.70
N GLU A 191 10.43 25.41 -1.01
CA GLU A 191 10.61 26.83 -1.33
C GLU A 191 11.06 27.69 -0.14
N TRP A 192 11.03 27.14 1.09
CA TRP A 192 11.35 27.82 2.34
C TRP A 192 12.79 27.60 2.82
N ILE A 193 13.46 26.57 2.30
CA ILE A 193 14.83 26.19 2.71
C ILE A 193 15.82 26.84 1.74
N PRO A 194 16.63 27.84 2.16
CA PRO A 194 17.46 28.61 1.24
C PRO A 194 18.44 27.80 0.38
N SER A 195 18.87 26.64 0.89
CA SER A 195 19.79 25.72 0.20
C SER A 195 19.11 24.74 -0.77
N SER A 196 17.78 24.66 -0.80
CA SER A 196 17.06 23.75 -1.69
C SER A 196 17.21 24.17 -3.16
N ASP A 197 17.03 23.23 -4.08
CA ASP A 197 17.10 23.54 -5.50
C ASP A 197 15.99 24.51 -5.91
N ILE A 198 14.78 24.34 -5.37
CA ILE A 198 13.65 25.24 -5.65
C ILE A 198 13.91 26.66 -5.17
N SER A 199 14.45 26.85 -3.96
CA SER A 199 14.81 28.18 -3.47
C SER A 199 15.94 28.81 -4.27
N ARG A 200 16.94 28.03 -4.71
CA ARG A 200 18.04 28.54 -5.57
C ARG A 200 17.53 28.96 -6.95
N ILE A 201 16.61 28.21 -7.56
CA ILE A 201 15.94 28.60 -8.80
C ILE A 201 15.21 29.93 -8.60
N ASN A 202 14.38 30.04 -7.55
CA ASN A 202 13.60 31.25 -7.28
C ASN A 202 14.47 32.49 -7.02
N GLN A 203 15.59 32.33 -6.30
CA GLN A 203 16.55 33.43 -6.05
C GLN A 203 17.27 33.91 -7.32
N SER A 204 17.37 33.05 -8.33
CA SER A 204 18.05 33.33 -9.61
C SER A 204 17.07 33.78 -10.72
N ALA A 205 15.80 34.02 -10.39
CA ALA A 205 14.79 34.47 -11.33
C ALA A 205 15.22 35.76 -12.05
N GLY A 206 15.19 35.76 -13.38
CA GLY A 206 15.68 36.86 -14.22
C GLY A 206 17.20 36.91 -14.42
N GLN A 207 17.93 35.89 -13.96
CA GLN A 207 19.39 35.76 -14.12
C GLN A 207 19.73 34.51 -14.95
N ASP A 208 20.95 34.00 -14.79
CA ASP A 208 21.42 32.78 -15.44
C ASP A 208 20.72 31.53 -14.92
N ALA A 209 20.71 30.49 -15.76
CA ALA A 209 20.13 29.20 -15.41
C ALA A 209 20.88 28.51 -14.25
N VAL A 210 20.13 27.85 -13.37
CA VAL A 210 20.64 27.14 -12.19
C VAL A 210 20.74 25.65 -12.48
N THR A 211 21.92 25.05 -12.26
CA THR A 211 22.06 23.59 -12.26
C THR A 211 21.45 23.00 -10.98
N VAL A 212 20.59 22.00 -11.16
CA VAL A 212 19.87 21.30 -10.09
C VAL A 212 20.16 19.80 -10.12
N GLN A 213 19.77 19.10 -9.06
CA GLN A 213 19.83 17.65 -9.04
C GLN A 213 18.90 17.05 -10.10
N ALA A 214 19.30 15.93 -10.69
CA ALA A 214 18.52 15.23 -11.71
C ALA A 214 17.10 14.87 -11.22
N GLU A 215 16.98 14.53 -9.94
CA GLU A 215 15.71 14.23 -9.28
C GLU A 215 14.74 15.43 -9.31
N VAL A 216 15.22 16.62 -8.96
CA VAL A 216 14.43 17.85 -8.99
C VAL A 216 14.08 18.22 -10.43
N TYR A 217 15.02 18.12 -11.36
CA TYR A 217 14.76 18.37 -12.78
C TYR A 217 13.65 17.47 -13.34
N GLN A 218 13.68 16.18 -13.02
CA GLN A 218 12.65 15.22 -13.43
C GLN A 218 11.30 15.50 -12.79
N LEU A 219 11.28 15.91 -11.51
CA LEU A 219 10.04 16.32 -10.85
C LEU A 219 9.44 17.55 -11.52
N LEU A 220 10.24 18.59 -11.80
CA LEU A 220 9.79 19.77 -12.53
C LEU A 220 9.25 19.41 -13.91
N GLN A 221 9.90 18.50 -14.64
CA GLN A 221 9.41 18.01 -15.92
C GLN A 221 8.01 17.40 -15.81
N ARG A 222 7.77 16.54 -14.82
CA ARG A 222 6.43 15.95 -14.58
C ARG A 222 5.42 17.00 -14.13
N SER A 223 5.83 17.94 -13.27
CA SER A 223 4.97 19.05 -12.86
C SER A 223 4.51 19.89 -14.05
N LEU A 224 5.40 20.21 -15.00
CA LEU A 224 5.04 20.94 -16.22
C LEU A 224 4.12 20.13 -17.13
N MET A 225 4.30 18.80 -17.23
CA MET A 225 3.37 17.93 -17.95
C MET A 225 1.97 17.94 -17.33
N LEU A 226 1.88 17.94 -15.99
CA LEU A 226 0.59 18.07 -15.28
C LEU A 226 -0.02 19.46 -15.48
N SER A 227 0.79 20.51 -15.50
CA SER A 227 0.32 21.85 -15.85
C SER A 227 -0.22 21.94 -17.27
N GLU A 228 0.43 21.27 -18.23
CA GLU A 228 -0.07 21.20 -19.60
C GLU A 228 -1.38 20.39 -19.70
N LEU A 229 -1.42 19.20 -19.09
CA LEU A 229 -2.59 18.31 -19.07
C LEU A 229 -3.83 19.01 -18.50
N THR A 230 -3.64 19.79 -17.45
CA THR A 230 -4.71 20.52 -16.75
C THR A 230 -4.93 21.92 -17.31
N GLN A 231 -4.24 22.27 -18.40
CA GLN A 231 -4.30 23.58 -19.07
C GLN A 231 -4.06 24.75 -18.11
N GLY A 232 -3.11 24.59 -17.18
CA GLY A 232 -2.72 25.58 -16.18
C GLY A 232 -3.66 25.66 -14.97
N ALA A 233 -4.55 24.68 -14.76
CA ALA A 233 -5.31 24.61 -13.50
C ALA A 233 -4.41 24.17 -12.33
N PHE A 234 -3.47 23.25 -12.58
CA PHE A 234 -2.27 23.09 -11.77
C PHE A 234 -1.13 23.89 -12.39
N ASP A 235 -0.55 24.84 -11.67
CA ASP A 235 0.56 25.65 -12.17
C ASP A 235 1.57 25.87 -11.05
N ILE A 236 2.80 25.38 -11.24
CA ILE A 236 3.87 25.52 -10.23
C ILE A 236 4.36 26.96 -10.08
N THR A 237 4.03 27.88 -10.99
CA THR A 237 4.41 29.31 -10.92
C THR A 237 3.47 30.16 -10.05
N PHE A 238 2.51 29.53 -9.35
CA PHE A 238 1.47 30.20 -8.56
C PHE A 238 1.96 31.12 -7.43
N LEU A 239 3.24 31.02 -7.02
CA LEU A 239 3.77 31.71 -5.83
C LEU A 239 3.62 33.23 -5.88
N ALA A 240 3.62 33.84 -7.06
CA ALA A 240 3.41 35.29 -7.19
C ALA A 240 2.08 35.74 -6.56
N TYR A 241 1.03 34.93 -6.66
CA TYR A 241 -0.26 35.22 -6.01
C TYR A 241 -0.26 34.90 -4.52
N TYR A 242 0.51 33.89 -4.08
CA TYR A 242 0.58 33.48 -2.69
C TYR A 242 1.26 34.53 -1.80
N GLU A 243 2.12 35.39 -2.37
CA GLU A 243 2.68 36.54 -1.66
C GLU A 243 1.66 37.69 -1.48
N TYR A 244 0.63 37.73 -2.34
CA TYR A 244 -0.45 38.70 -2.27
C TYR A 244 -1.55 38.27 -1.28
N TRP A 245 -2.02 37.04 -1.41
CA TRP A 245 -3.12 36.51 -0.61
C TRP A 245 -2.63 35.96 0.74
N LYS A 246 -3.24 36.43 1.82
CA LYS A 246 -2.89 36.06 3.20
C LYS A 246 -4.05 35.34 3.88
N PHE A 247 -3.91 34.02 4.02
CA PHE A 247 -4.93 33.18 4.67
C PHE A 247 -4.74 33.03 6.19
N ASP A 248 -3.99 33.94 6.82
CA ASP A 248 -3.65 33.96 8.25
C ASP A 248 -4.45 35.01 9.04
N LYS A 249 -5.61 35.43 8.50
CA LYS A 249 -6.48 36.51 9.02
C LYS A 249 -5.88 37.92 8.93
N THR A 250 -4.72 38.10 8.29
CA THR A 250 -4.12 39.43 8.07
C THR A 250 -4.38 40.00 6.67
N GLN A 251 -5.24 39.34 5.87
CA GLN A 251 -5.67 39.84 4.57
C GLN A 251 -6.31 41.23 4.70
N VAL A 252 -5.90 42.15 3.83
CA VAL A 252 -6.45 43.50 3.75
C VAL A 252 -7.55 43.55 2.69
N PHE A 253 -8.65 44.23 3.01
CA PHE A 253 -9.80 44.42 2.13
C PHE A 253 -10.15 45.91 1.94
N PRO A 254 -10.71 46.32 0.79
CA PRO A 254 -10.89 45.52 -0.43
C PRO A 254 -9.55 45.09 -1.03
N PHE A 255 -9.53 43.94 -1.71
CA PHE A 255 -8.35 43.55 -2.48
C PHE A 255 -8.22 44.45 -3.73
N ASP A 256 -6.99 44.56 -4.21
CA ASP A 256 -6.58 45.40 -5.33
C ASP A 256 -6.54 44.54 -6.60
N SER A 257 -7.64 44.53 -7.34
CA SER A 257 -7.78 43.76 -8.57
C SER A 257 -6.76 44.15 -9.64
N ALA A 258 -6.32 45.42 -9.69
CA ALA A 258 -5.30 45.84 -10.64
C ALA A 258 -3.95 45.19 -10.31
N LYS A 259 -3.59 45.18 -9.02
CA LYS A 259 -2.37 44.48 -8.57
C LYS A 259 -2.43 42.97 -8.82
N ILE A 260 -3.58 42.32 -8.63
CA ILE A 260 -3.74 40.89 -8.93
C ILE A 260 -3.55 40.64 -10.43
N GLN A 261 -4.13 41.50 -11.28
CA GLN A 261 -3.98 41.39 -12.72
C GLN A 261 -2.53 41.61 -13.17
N ASP A 262 -1.81 42.54 -12.54
CA ASP A 262 -0.39 42.75 -12.79
C ASP A 262 0.44 41.51 -12.42
N LEU A 263 0.09 40.80 -11.33
CA LEU A 263 0.81 39.58 -10.93
C LEU A 263 0.63 38.43 -11.92
N ALA A 264 -0.45 38.43 -12.72
CA ALA A 264 -0.72 37.38 -13.71
C ALA A 264 0.38 37.22 -14.76
N GLN A 265 1.15 38.28 -15.03
CA GLN A 265 2.27 38.21 -15.98
C GLN A 265 3.40 37.29 -15.51
N TYR A 266 3.47 36.99 -14.20
CA TYR A 266 4.48 36.14 -13.58
C TYR A 266 4.00 34.70 -13.33
N VAL A 267 2.75 34.37 -13.71
CA VAL A 267 2.13 33.07 -13.49
C VAL A 267 1.76 32.45 -14.84
N ASP A 268 2.69 31.68 -15.39
CA ASP A 268 2.48 30.82 -16.55
C ASP A 268 3.59 29.76 -16.55
N TYR A 269 3.23 28.49 -16.28
CA TYR A 269 4.17 27.37 -16.26
C TYR A 269 5.04 27.27 -17.53
N ARG A 270 4.57 27.78 -18.68
CA ARG A 270 5.32 27.76 -19.95
C ARG A 270 6.56 28.66 -19.93
N GLN A 271 6.64 29.56 -18.96
CA GLN A 271 7.81 30.41 -18.73
C GLN A 271 8.97 29.67 -18.05
N VAL A 272 8.72 28.49 -17.46
CA VAL A 272 9.75 27.68 -16.81
C VAL A 272 10.58 26.96 -17.88
N LEU A 273 11.84 27.36 -18.04
CA LEU A 273 12.72 26.76 -19.03
C LEU A 273 13.56 25.64 -18.43
N LEU A 274 13.31 24.41 -18.88
CA LEU A 274 14.15 23.25 -18.61
C LEU A 274 15.19 23.10 -19.73
N LEU A 275 16.46 23.31 -19.39
CA LEU A 275 17.60 23.33 -20.29
C LEU A 275 18.49 22.07 -20.13
N PRO A 276 19.31 21.72 -21.14
CA PRO A 276 20.27 20.62 -21.03
C PRO A 276 21.18 20.72 -19.79
N ASP A 277 21.68 19.55 -19.35
CA ASP A 277 22.54 19.37 -18.18
C ASP A 277 21.85 19.73 -16.85
N ASN A 278 20.55 19.43 -16.74
CA ASN A 278 19.71 19.68 -15.57
C ASN A 278 19.73 21.16 -15.13
N ARG A 279 19.63 22.08 -16.09
CA ARG A 279 19.60 23.52 -15.81
C ARG A 279 18.19 24.06 -15.90
N VAL A 280 17.81 24.94 -14.98
CA VAL A 280 16.47 25.55 -14.93
C VAL A 280 16.61 27.06 -14.93
N GLN A 281 15.81 27.74 -15.74
CA GLN A 281 15.79 29.20 -15.82
C GLN A 281 14.36 29.73 -15.70
N LEU A 282 14.21 30.83 -14.95
CA LEU A 282 12.97 31.57 -14.79
C LEU A 282 13.14 33.03 -15.26
N PRO A 283 12.12 33.65 -15.87
CA PRO A 283 12.08 35.09 -16.07
C PRO A 283 12.10 35.87 -14.76
N SER A 284 12.36 37.18 -14.82
CA SER A 284 12.31 38.06 -13.66
C SER A 284 10.95 38.00 -12.97
N ASN A 285 10.95 37.97 -11.64
CA ASN A 285 9.78 37.95 -10.75
C ASN A 285 8.91 36.67 -10.80
N THR A 286 9.14 35.75 -11.73
CA THR A 286 8.51 34.41 -11.71
C THR A 286 9.10 33.57 -10.59
N LYS A 287 8.25 32.90 -9.81
CA LYS A 287 8.65 32.00 -8.72
C LYS A 287 7.88 30.70 -8.82
N ILE A 288 8.56 29.58 -8.59
CA ILE A 288 7.98 28.24 -8.59
C ILE A 288 7.87 27.66 -7.18
N GLY A 289 6.80 26.92 -6.93
CA GLY A 289 6.56 26.16 -5.71
C GLY A 289 5.98 24.79 -6.02
N LEU A 290 6.25 23.82 -5.15
CA LEU A 290 5.82 22.43 -5.33
C LEU A 290 4.81 22.00 -4.25
N GLY A 291 4.08 22.95 -3.66
CA GLY A 291 3.16 22.69 -2.55
C GLY A 291 2.02 21.72 -2.89
N GLY A 292 1.53 21.69 -4.13
CA GLY A 292 0.44 20.79 -4.58
C GLY A 292 0.91 19.52 -5.29
N ILE A 293 2.16 19.11 -5.08
CA ILE A 293 2.71 17.88 -5.67
C ILE A 293 3.82 17.25 -4.82
N GLY A 294 4.50 18.06 -3.99
CA GLY A 294 5.69 17.66 -3.25
C GLY A 294 5.43 16.63 -2.15
N GLN A 295 4.27 16.69 -1.49
CA GLN A 295 3.88 15.67 -0.51
C GLN A 295 3.55 14.36 -1.20
N GLY A 296 2.75 14.39 -2.27
CA GLY A 296 2.51 13.22 -3.10
C GLY A 296 3.81 12.58 -3.63
N TYR A 297 4.77 13.39 -4.08
CA TYR A 297 6.09 12.90 -4.50
C TYR A 297 6.85 12.20 -3.37
N ALA A 298 6.88 12.80 -2.17
CA ALA A 298 7.53 12.21 -1.01
C ALA A 298 6.90 10.87 -0.61
N VAL A 299 5.57 10.78 -0.64
CA VAL A 299 4.85 9.53 -0.39
C VAL A 299 5.24 8.46 -1.40
N ASP A 300 5.32 8.80 -2.70
CA ASP A 300 5.73 7.87 -3.74
C ASP A 300 7.19 7.42 -3.62
N GLN A 301 8.13 8.30 -3.24
CA GLN A 301 9.52 7.90 -2.99
C GLN A 301 9.63 6.96 -1.77
N ILE A 302 8.92 7.25 -0.69
CA ILE A 302 8.89 6.39 0.50
C ILE A 302 8.25 5.04 0.19
N LYS A 303 7.17 5.01 -0.63
CA LYS A 303 6.59 3.77 -1.16
C LYS A 303 7.66 2.93 -1.85
N GLN A 304 8.41 3.52 -2.78
CA GLN A 304 9.47 2.80 -3.50
C GLN A 304 10.56 2.27 -2.57
N LEU A 305 10.92 3.02 -1.51
CA LEU A 305 11.85 2.58 -0.48
C LEU A 305 11.34 1.34 0.25
N LEU A 306 10.08 1.35 0.70
CA LEU A 306 9.47 0.24 1.43
C LEU A 306 9.35 -1.03 0.57
N LEU A 307 8.91 -0.88 -0.68
CA LEU A 307 8.83 -1.99 -1.63
C LEU A 307 10.20 -2.63 -1.89
N LYS A 308 11.25 -1.82 -2.09
CA LYS A 308 12.63 -2.32 -2.26
C LYS A 308 13.16 -3.06 -1.02
N LYS A 309 12.60 -2.78 0.16
CA LYS A 309 12.95 -3.44 1.43
C LYS A 309 12.08 -4.67 1.73
N GLY A 310 11.18 -5.04 0.80
CA GLY A 310 10.33 -6.21 0.87
C GLY A 310 9.18 -6.06 1.86
N ILE A 311 8.71 -4.85 2.14
CA ILE A 311 7.48 -4.64 2.90
C ILE A 311 6.31 -4.62 1.91
N GLU A 312 5.43 -5.61 2.03
CA GLU A 312 4.33 -5.83 1.07
C GLU A 312 3.02 -5.15 1.50
N ASN A 313 2.91 -4.75 2.76
CA ASN A 313 1.67 -4.28 3.37
C ASN A 313 1.97 -3.05 4.24
N PHE A 314 1.53 -1.87 3.80
CA PHE A 314 1.77 -0.63 4.53
C PHE A 314 0.82 0.50 4.12
N VAL A 315 0.72 1.51 4.97
CA VAL A 315 0.08 2.79 4.68
C VAL A 315 1.04 3.92 5.00
N ILE A 316 1.09 4.90 4.11
CA ILE A 316 1.74 6.20 4.34
C ILE A 316 0.63 7.25 4.24
N ASN A 317 0.47 8.06 5.27
CA ASN A 317 -0.52 9.15 5.30
C ASN A 317 0.19 10.48 5.57
N SER A 318 0.27 11.35 4.56
CA SER A 318 0.73 12.73 4.69
C SER A 318 -0.47 13.66 4.82
N SER A 319 -1.01 13.78 6.04
CA SER A 319 -2.15 14.66 6.39
C SER A 319 -3.37 14.59 5.45
N GLY A 320 -3.68 13.42 4.89
CA GLY A 320 -4.78 13.25 3.94
C GLY A 320 -4.33 12.71 2.59
N ASP A 321 -3.05 12.84 2.25
CA ASP A 321 -2.45 12.22 1.09
C ASP A 321 -2.01 10.81 1.46
N ILE A 322 -2.91 9.86 1.23
CA ILE A 322 -2.77 8.48 1.69
C ILE A 322 -2.31 7.61 0.53
N TYR A 323 -1.32 6.75 0.75
CA TYR A 323 -1.05 5.59 -0.09
C TYR A 323 -1.18 4.33 0.72
N ALA A 324 -1.94 3.35 0.22
CA ALA A 324 -2.13 2.06 0.86
C ALA A 324 -1.65 0.92 -0.05
N GLN A 325 -0.68 0.15 0.45
CA GLN A 325 -0.10 -1.02 -0.19
C GLN A 325 -0.65 -2.30 0.45
N GLY A 326 -1.05 -3.26 -0.39
CA GLY A 326 -1.47 -4.59 0.04
C GLY A 326 -2.68 -4.55 0.97
N ASN A 327 -2.68 -5.43 1.98
CA ASN A 327 -3.80 -5.67 2.87
C ASN A 327 -3.43 -5.41 4.33
N ARG A 328 -4.46 -5.37 5.18
CA ARG A 328 -4.35 -5.28 6.63
C ARG A 328 -3.88 -6.61 7.22
N LEU A 329 -3.57 -6.60 8.51
CA LEU A 329 -3.13 -7.79 9.26
C LEU A 329 -4.14 -8.96 9.19
N ASP A 330 -5.43 -8.67 9.04
CA ASP A 330 -6.51 -9.67 8.92
C ASP A 330 -6.77 -10.14 7.48
N GLY A 331 -5.98 -9.66 6.51
CA GLY A 331 -6.13 -9.97 5.08
C GLY A 331 -7.18 -9.13 4.35
N SER A 332 -7.92 -8.26 5.04
CA SER A 332 -8.86 -7.34 4.39
C SER A 332 -8.14 -6.15 3.74
N ALA A 333 -8.76 -5.53 2.72
CA ALA A 333 -8.26 -4.29 2.14
C ALA A 333 -8.15 -3.17 3.19
N TRP A 334 -7.23 -2.23 2.98
CA TRP A 334 -7.22 -1.01 3.78
C TRP A 334 -8.52 -0.24 3.56
N ARG A 335 -8.99 0.48 4.59
CA ARG A 335 -10.17 1.33 4.48
C ARG A 335 -9.78 2.77 4.68
N VAL A 336 -10.01 3.60 3.66
CA VAL A 336 -9.80 5.04 3.71
C VAL A 336 -11.17 5.71 3.75
N GLY A 337 -11.36 6.60 4.72
CA GLY A 337 -12.58 7.39 4.84
C GLY A 337 -12.42 8.74 4.17
N ILE A 338 -13.37 9.12 3.32
CA ILE A 338 -13.51 10.49 2.82
C ILE A 338 -14.29 11.27 3.88
N ALA A 339 -13.66 12.28 4.47
CA ALA A 339 -14.29 13.10 5.49
C ALA A 339 -15.24 14.14 4.88
N SER A 340 -16.29 14.49 5.63
CA SER A 340 -17.16 15.62 5.29
C SER A 340 -16.37 16.92 5.34
N PRO A 341 -16.41 17.77 4.30
CA PRO A 341 -15.67 19.04 4.29
C PRO A 341 -16.12 20.00 5.40
N SER A 342 -17.38 19.89 5.83
CA SER A 342 -17.96 20.65 6.94
C SER A 342 -17.68 20.08 8.32
N ASN A 343 -17.36 18.78 8.42
CA ASN A 343 -17.07 18.12 9.68
C ASN A 343 -16.06 16.97 9.47
N LYS A 344 -14.80 17.20 9.83
CA LYS A 344 -13.72 16.23 9.64
C LYS A 344 -13.90 14.93 10.45
N ASP A 345 -14.76 14.92 11.47
CA ASP A 345 -15.07 13.73 12.27
C ASP A 345 -16.14 12.84 11.63
N GLU A 346 -16.84 13.34 10.60
CA GLU A 346 -17.86 12.61 9.86
C GLU A 346 -17.27 12.05 8.57
N ILE A 347 -17.44 10.74 8.34
CA ILE A 347 -17.03 10.08 7.10
C ILE A 347 -18.23 9.97 6.17
N VAL A 348 -18.15 10.61 5.01
CA VAL A 348 -19.21 10.56 3.99
C VAL A 348 -19.14 9.29 3.16
N GLN A 349 -17.93 8.74 2.98
CA GLN A 349 -17.72 7.54 2.17
C GLN A 349 -16.52 6.74 2.67
N TRP A 350 -16.67 5.43 2.75
CA TRP A 350 -15.55 4.50 2.96
C TRP A 350 -15.13 3.89 1.62
N LEU A 351 -13.83 3.86 1.36
CA LEU A 351 -13.23 3.24 0.20
C LEU A 351 -12.35 2.06 0.63
N PRO A 352 -12.55 0.84 0.09
CA PRO A 352 -11.54 -0.19 0.14
C PRO A 352 -10.38 0.19 -0.79
N VAL A 353 -9.15 0.16 -0.28
CA VAL A 353 -7.96 0.60 -1.01
C VAL A 353 -6.89 -0.49 -0.92
N GLU A 354 -6.39 -0.89 -2.07
CA GLU A 354 -5.28 -1.84 -2.20
C GLU A 354 -4.41 -1.40 -3.38
N ASN A 355 -3.17 -0.99 -3.10
CA ASN A 355 -2.17 -0.54 -4.08
C ASN A 355 -2.55 0.77 -4.81
N PHE A 356 -3.24 1.67 -4.10
CA PHE A 356 -3.66 2.97 -4.63
C PHE A 356 -3.41 4.08 -3.61
N ALA A 357 -3.22 5.29 -4.15
CA ALA A 357 -3.29 6.54 -3.43
C ALA A 357 -4.74 7.03 -3.32
N VAL A 358 -5.06 7.71 -2.23
CA VAL A 358 -6.30 8.49 -2.03
C VAL A 358 -5.87 9.83 -1.46
N VAL A 359 -6.00 10.88 -2.25
CA VAL A 359 -5.55 12.24 -1.91
C VAL A 359 -6.75 13.17 -1.93
N THR A 360 -6.89 14.01 -0.91
CA THR A 360 -8.02 14.95 -0.79
C THR A 360 -7.52 16.38 -0.69
N SER A 361 -7.90 17.22 -1.65
CA SER A 361 -7.76 18.67 -1.54
C SER A 361 -9.10 19.27 -1.08
N GLY A 362 -9.04 20.22 -0.15
CA GLY A 362 -10.24 20.84 0.42
C GLY A 362 -10.10 22.34 0.63
N THR A 363 -11.22 23.06 0.54
CA THR A 363 -11.24 24.51 0.68
C THR A 363 -11.43 25.00 2.12
N SER A 364 -11.74 24.09 3.06
CA SER A 364 -12.06 24.41 4.45
C SER A 364 -10.85 24.57 5.38
N GLU A 365 -9.65 24.17 4.97
CA GLU A 365 -8.47 24.16 5.86
C GLU A 365 -7.90 25.54 6.14
N LYS A 366 -7.85 26.38 5.09
CA LYS A 366 -7.41 27.77 5.12
C LYS A 366 -8.31 28.56 4.18
N ASN A 367 -9.04 29.53 4.72
CA ASN A 367 -9.95 30.40 3.99
C ASN A 367 -10.14 31.75 4.73
N PHE A 368 -10.76 32.70 4.05
CA PHE A 368 -11.31 33.91 4.67
C PHE A 368 -12.70 34.21 4.09
N GLU A 369 -13.49 35.00 4.81
CA GLU A 369 -14.79 35.47 4.35
C GLU A 369 -14.70 36.95 3.97
N TYR A 370 -15.21 37.30 2.79
CA TYR A 370 -15.35 38.69 2.34
C TYR A 370 -16.66 38.87 1.56
N GLN A 371 -17.47 39.86 1.94
CA GLN A 371 -18.78 40.14 1.33
C GLN A 371 -19.68 38.88 1.20
N ASN A 372 -19.81 38.11 2.28
CA ASN A 372 -20.58 36.85 2.36
C ASN A 372 -20.10 35.74 1.41
N THR A 373 -18.87 35.84 0.89
CA THR A 373 -18.24 34.83 0.04
C THR A 373 -17.01 34.27 0.76
N ILE A 374 -16.89 32.94 0.79
CA ILE A 374 -15.75 32.23 1.40
C ILE A 374 -14.72 31.96 0.30
N TYR A 375 -13.51 32.48 0.49
CA TYR A 375 -12.39 32.33 -0.43
C TYR A 375 -11.37 31.34 0.12
N SER A 376 -11.04 30.31 -0.66
CA SER A 376 -10.06 29.28 -0.28
C SER A 376 -8.60 29.73 -0.41
N HIS A 377 -7.67 29.04 0.23
CA HIS A 377 -6.24 29.20 -0.04
C HIS A 377 -5.79 28.72 -1.43
N ILE A 378 -6.63 27.96 -2.14
CA ILE A 378 -6.35 27.50 -3.50
C ILE A 378 -6.71 28.61 -4.47
N ILE A 379 -5.73 29.05 -5.25
CA ILE A 379 -5.84 30.17 -6.18
C ILE A 379 -5.93 29.61 -7.60
N ASN A 380 -6.87 30.13 -8.39
CA ASN A 380 -6.95 29.83 -9.81
C ASN A 380 -5.81 30.57 -10.55
N PRO A 381 -4.83 29.87 -11.13
CA PRO A 381 -3.68 30.52 -11.76
C PRO A 381 -4.05 31.42 -12.94
N LYS A 382 -5.19 31.18 -13.61
CA LYS A 382 -5.65 31.99 -14.75
C LYS A 382 -6.24 33.32 -14.33
N THR A 383 -6.89 33.37 -13.16
CA THR A 383 -7.59 34.58 -12.71
C THR A 383 -6.84 35.32 -11.61
N GLY A 384 -5.97 34.62 -10.87
CA GLY A 384 -5.31 35.14 -9.68
C GLY A 384 -6.21 35.25 -8.45
N PHE A 385 -7.46 34.78 -8.54
CA PHE A 385 -8.41 34.79 -7.44
C PHE A 385 -8.54 33.39 -6.82
N PRO A 386 -8.81 33.31 -5.51
CA PRO A 386 -9.20 32.07 -4.87
C PRO A 386 -10.36 31.36 -5.57
N VAL A 387 -10.35 30.03 -5.57
CA VAL A 387 -11.43 29.22 -6.11
C VAL A 387 -12.67 29.25 -5.22
N GLU A 388 -13.83 29.07 -5.85
CA GLU A 388 -15.15 29.01 -5.22
C GLU A 388 -15.91 27.75 -5.71
N GLY A 389 -16.93 27.32 -4.96
CA GLY A 389 -17.95 26.38 -5.46
C GLY A 389 -17.75 24.90 -5.13
N ILE A 390 -16.51 24.41 -5.00
CA ILE A 390 -16.22 23.04 -4.53
C ILE A 390 -15.64 23.06 -3.11
N GLN A 391 -16.11 22.15 -2.27
CA GLN A 391 -15.61 22.02 -0.90
C GLN A 391 -14.44 21.06 -0.79
N SER A 392 -14.51 19.92 -1.49
CA SER A 392 -13.38 19.00 -1.61
C SER A 392 -13.40 18.21 -2.91
N ALA A 393 -12.21 17.77 -3.31
CA ALA A 393 -12.01 16.79 -4.37
C ALA A 393 -11.06 15.71 -3.83
N THR A 394 -11.51 14.45 -3.89
CA THR A 394 -10.71 13.28 -3.56
C THR A 394 -10.33 12.57 -4.85
N VAL A 395 -9.04 12.37 -5.10
CA VAL A 395 -8.54 11.64 -6.27
C VAL A 395 -7.92 10.32 -5.82
N ILE A 396 -8.27 9.24 -6.52
CA ILE A 396 -7.73 7.90 -6.32
C ILE A 396 -6.89 7.55 -7.54
N SER A 397 -5.62 7.20 -7.37
CA SER A 397 -4.70 6.89 -8.48
C SER A 397 -3.55 5.97 -8.04
N GLU A 398 -2.81 5.37 -8.97
CA GLU A 398 -1.65 4.52 -8.66
C GLU A 398 -0.47 5.31 -8.07
N PHE A 399 -0.43 6.62 -8.31
CA PHE A 399 0.65 7.53 -7.90
C PHE A 399 0.09 8.67 -7.07
N THR A 400 0.62 8.84 -5.86
CA THR A 400 0.22 9.92 -4.95
C THR A 400 0.61 11.28 -5.52
N GLU A 401 1.76 11.39 -6.20
CA GLU A 401 2.22 12.61 -6.90
C GLU A 401 1.15 13.13 -7.87
N VAL A 402 0.56 12.24 -8.67
CA VAL A 402 -0.46 12.60 -9.66
C VAL A 402 -1.79 12.93 -8.98
N ALA A 403 -2.19 12.14 -7.98
CA ALA A 403 -3.44 12.38 -7.25
C ALA A 403 -3.46 13.73 -6.52
N ASP A 404 -2.33 14.14 -5.93
CA ASP A 404 -2.14 15.43 -5.25
C ASP A 404 -2.34 16.62 -6.21
N ALA A 405 -1.63 16.61 -7.34
CA ALA A 405 -1.77 17.64 -8.36
C ALA A 405 -3.18 17.71 -8.97
N LEU A 406 -3.80 16.56 -9.23
CA LEU A 406 -5.15 16.49 -9.81
C LEU A 406 -6.22 16.93 -8.82
N ALA A 407 -6.13 16.55 -7.55
CA ALA A 407 -7.09 16.96 -6.53
C ALA A 407 -7.14 18.49 -6.41
N THR A 408 -5.99 19.16 -6.43
CA THR A 408 -5.90 20.62 -6.49
C THR A 408 -6.48 21.18 -7.80
N SER A 409 -6.15 20.55 -8.94
CA SER A 409 -6.63 20.98 -10.27
C SER A 409 -8.14 20.97 -10.39
N ILE A 410 -8.81 19.95 -9.84
CA ILE A 410 -10.26 19.79 -9.92
C ILE A 410 -10.97 20.94 -9.21
N LEU A 411 -10.42 21.41 -8.08
CA LEU A 411 -10.96 22.58 -7.37
C LEU A 411 -10.89 23.86 -8.21
N VAL A 412 -9.93 23.94 -9.15
CA VAL A 412 -9.78 25.06 -10.08
C VAL A 412 -10.64 24.87 -11.34
N LEU A 413 -10.73 23.65 -11.87
CA LEU A 413 -11.47 23.31 -13.09
C LEU A 413 -12.99 23.31 -12.88
N GLY A 414 -13.45 23.03 -11.67
CA GLY A 414 -14.87 22.82 -11.38
C GLY A 414 -15.31 21.37 -11.64
N THR A 415 -16.55 21.06 -11.24
CA THR A 415 -17.05 19.67 -11.17
C THR A 415 -17.09 19.00 -12.54
N GLU A 416 -17.71 19.63 -13.53
CA GLU A 416 -17.91 19.02 -14.87
C GLU A 416 -16.57 18.77 -15.58
N ILE A 417 -15.76 19.81 -15.72
CA ILE A 417 -14.46 19.72 -16.40
C ILE A 417 -13.49 18.81 -15.63
N GLY A 418 -13.52 18.86 -14.29
CA GLY A 418 -12.70 17.99 -13.45
C GLY A 418 -13.05 16.51 -13.62
N LEU A 419 -14.34 16.16 -13.65
CA LEU A 419 -14.77 14.79 -13.90
C LEU A 419 -14.44 14.33 -15.33
N ASP A 420 -14.65 15.18 -16.33
CA ASP A 420 -14.30 14.87 -17.72
C ASP A 420 -12.80 14.59 -17.89
N LEU A 421 -11.94 15.36 -17.20
CA LEU A 421 -10.50 15.10 -17.17
C LEU A 421 -10.21 13.72 -16.56
N ILE A 422 -10.75 13.44 -15.37
CA ILE A 422 -10.50 12.18 -14.65
C ILE A 422 -11.00 10.97 -15.44
N ASN A 423 -12.17 11.07 -16.07
CA ASN A 423 -12.75 9.98 -16.86
C ASN A 423 -11.94 9.62 -18.12
N GLN A 424 -10.97 10.45 -18.52
CA GLN A 424 -10.05 10.16 -19.62
C GLN A 424 -8.74 9.52 -19.15
N MET A 425 -8.52 9.43 -17.83
CA MET A 425 -7.29 8.92 -17.24
C MET A 425 -7.48 7.47 -16.76
N PRO A 426 -6.69 6.52 -17.25
CA PRO A 426 -6.80 5.13 -16.81
C PRO A 426 -6.46 5.00 -15.33
N LYS A 427 -7.19 4.13 -14.62
CA LYS A 427 -6.97 3.83 -13.20
C LYS A 427 -6.90 5.08 -12.31
N THR A 428 -7.68 6.09 -12.67
CA THR A 428 -7.80 7.33 -11.90
C THR A 428 -9.27 7.58 -11.67
N HIS A 429 -9.65 7.82 -10.43
CA HIS A 429 -11.03 8.03 -10.02
C HIS A 429 -11.14 9.29 -9.17
N CYS A 430 -12.34 9.83 -9.07
CA CYS A 430 -12.58 11.02 -8.27
C CYS A 430 -13.93 11.00 -7.56
N VAL A 431 -13.95 11.59 -6.37
CA VAL A 431 -15.12 11.97 -5.60
C VAL A 431 -15.06 13.48 -5.35
N ILE A 432 -16.08 14.23 -5.77
CA ILE A 432 -16.18 15.68 -5.57
C ILE A 432 -17.35 15.97 -4.65
N ILE A 433 -17.13 16.83 -3.64
CA ILE A 433 -18.19 17.34 -2.78
C ILE A 433 -18.35 18.83 -3.05
N ASP A 434 -19.50 19.21 -3.63
CA ASP A 434 -19.78 20.60 -3.98
C ASP A 434 -20.29 21.42 -2.78
N ARG A 435 -20.43 22.74 -2.95
CA ARG A 435 -20.93 23.64 -1.89
C ARG A 435 -22.34 23.32 -1.36
N ASN A 436 -23.13 22.55 -2.11
CA ASN A 436 -24.46 22.13 -1.73
C ASN A 436 -24.47 20.74 -1.07
N GLN A 437 -23.29 20.18 -0.76
CA GLN A 437 -23.11 18.83 -0.22
C GLN A 437 -23.52 17.71 -1.19
N ASN A 438 -23.66 18.00 -2.49
CA ASN A 438 -23.84 16.92 -3.46
C ASN A 438 -22.50 16.24 -3.71
N ILE A 439 -22.55 14.91 -3.78
CA ILE A 439 -21.39 14.07 -4.08
C ILE A 439 -21.46 13.65 -5.54
N HIS A 440 -20.36 13.90 -6.26
CA HIS A 440 -20.21 13.55 -7.66
C HIS A 440 -19.06 12.55 -7.82
N TYR A 441 -19.22 11.59 -8.74
CA TYR A 441 -18.28 10.49 -8.93
C TYR A 441 -17.82 10.43 -10.39
N SER A 442 -16.56 10.04 -10.60
CA SER A 442 -16.08 9.59 -11.91
C SER A 442 -16.77 8.28 -12.34
N ASN A 443 -16.91 8.03 -13.64
CA ASN A 443 -17.74 6.97 -14.21
C ASN A 443 -17.40 5.56 -13.69
N ASP A 444 -16.11 5.25 -13.57
CA ASP A 444 -15.64 3.89 -13.27
C ASP A 444 -15.41 3.64 -11.77
N LEU A 445 -15.84 4.57 -10.90
CA LEU A 445 -15.73 4.39 -9.46
C LEU A 445 -16.92 3.59 -8.91
N GLU A 446 -16.75 2.26 -8.84
CA GLU A 446 -17.74 1.39 -8.22
C GLU A 446 -17.66 1.47 -6.69
N ILE A 447 -18.58 2.22 -6.08
CA ILE A 447 -18.76 2.22 -4.63
C ILE A 447 -19.82 1.19 -4.27
N LYS A 448 -19.40 0.11 -3.60
CA LYS A 448 -20.32 -0.83 -2.96
C LYS A 448 -20.72 -0.24 -1.61
N ASN A 449 -22.00 0.11 -1.49
CA ASN A 449 -22.62 0.51 -0.21
C ASN A 449 -22.60 -0.61 0.82
#